data_AF-A0A3D2SNL5-F1
#
_entry.id   AF-A0A3D2SNL5-F1
#
_cell.length_a   1.000
_cell.length_b   1.000
_cell.length_c   1.000
_cell.angle_alpha   90.00
_cell.angle_beta   90.00
_cell.angle_gamma   90.00
#
_symmetry.space_group_name_H-M   'P 1'
#
loop_
_entity.id
_entity.type
_entity.pdbx_description
1 polymer ?
#
loop_
_entity_poly.entity_id
_entity_poly.type
_entity_poly.pdbx_seq_one_letter_code
_entity_poly.pdbx_strand_id
1 'polypeptide(L)'
;MKHIKFTLLACSLFSSFVMAAPDHQIETQAYGLYALYHPQDKNPNNATFVKNYAADYADLFKTQKQVNQQQYVQYEQARLEPVLKQRREMSLKQAHVRFGVLNTNKDDKITLKEYQEIGLKTFNQFDKNQDGIITAEDAKNEATATGTHDGFKVKSPLSMPMAANANEFIQMYANNNKNYVTLGDYLTHRDQQFFLTDTNKDLSLSEDEYVGEFTQRYDEHLAQARK
;
A
#
# COMPACT_ATOMS: atom_id res chain seq x y z
N MET A 1 -25.15 25.95 -12.95
CA MET A 1 -25.68 24.99 -11.96
C MET A 1 -25.24 23.52 -12.19
N LYS A 2 -24.09 23.26 -12.84
CA LYS A 2 -23.52 21.89 -12.97
C LYS A 2 -22.32 21.61 -12.04
N HIS A 3 -21.67 22.66 -11.50
CA HIS A 3 -20.46 22.51 -10.68
C HIS A 3 -20.71 22.22 -9.18
N ILE A 4 -21.91 22.49 -8.67
CA ILE A 4 -22.23 22.35 -7.23
C ILE A 4 -22.38 20.87 -6.81
N LYS A 5 -22.55 19.94 -7.76
CA LYS A 5 -22.74 18.51 -7.45
C LYS A 5 -21.44 17.71 -7.29
N PHE A 6 -20.29 18.24 -7.71
CA PHE A 6 -19.00 17.56 -7.53
C PHE A 6 -18.27 17.99 -6.25
N THR A 7 -18.47 19.22 -5.79
CA THR A 7 -17.79 19.76 -4.60
C THR A 7 -18.18 19.08 -3.28
N LEU A 8 -19.36 18.43 -3.23
CA LEU A 8 -19.84 17.71 -2.05
C LEU A 8 -19.49 16.21 -2.05
N LEU A 9 -18.95 15.66 -3.15
CA LEU A 9 -18.72 14.22 -3.28
C LEU A 9 -17.33 13.77 -2.80
N ALA A 10 -16.46 14.72 -2.46
CA ALA A 10 -15.08 14.49 -2.10
C ALA A 10 -14.70 15.23 -0.81
N CYS A 11 -15.37 14.92 0.30
CA CYS A 11 -14.88 15.33 1.62
C CYS A 11 -14.44 14.11 2.44
N SER A 12 -13.94 13.06 1.78
CA SER A 12 -13.43 11.88 2.46
C SER A 12 -11.94 12.06 2.73
N LEU A 13 -11.64 12.43 3.98
CA LEU A 13 -10.42 12.03 4.71
C LEU A 13 -9.08 12.45 4.11
N PHE A 14 -8.89 13.76 3.95
CA PHE A 14 -7.61 14.38 4.29
C PHE A 14 -7.95 15.70 4.95
N SER A 15 -7.81 15.76 6.27
CA SER A 15 -8.12 16.94 7.07
C SER A 15 -7.04 18.01 6.86
N SER A 16 -6.87 18.52 5.64
CA SER A 16 -6.13 19.75 5.25
C SER A 16 -6.04 19.93 3.73
N PHE A 17 -6.01 18.85 2.93
CA PHE A 17 -5.54 18.94 1.54
C PHE A 17 -6.61 18.94 0.45
N VAL A 18 -7.87 18.57 0.76
CA VAL A 18 -8.88 18.36 -0.30
C VAL A 18 -9.38 19.67 -0.93
N MET A 19 -9.26 20.80 -0.23
CA MET A 19 -9.64 22.11 -0.78
C MET A 19 -8.60 22.70 -1.75
N ALA A 20 -7.42 22.07 -1.92
CA ALA A 20 -6.30 22.58 -2.72
C ALA A 20 -5.74 21.58 -3.74
N ALA A 21 -6.25 20.35 -3.80
CA ALA A 21 -5.77 19.33 -4.73
C ALA A 21 -6.41 19.48 -6.12
N PRO A 22 -5.66 19.37 -7.24
CA PRO A 22 -6.22 19.35 -8.58
C PRO A 22 -7.20 18.18 -8.79
N ASP A 23 -8.25 18.39 -9.59
CA ASP A 23 -9.40 17.47 -9.79
C ASP A 23 -9.02 15.98 -9.98
N HIS A 24 -7.90 15.69 -10.66
CA HIS A 24 -7.45 14.31 -10.92
C HIS A 24 -7.03 13.55 -9.64
N GLN A 25 -6.53 14.25 -8.62
CA GLN A 25 -6.14 13.63 -7.35
C GLN A 25 -7.37 13.24 -6.52
N ILE A 26 -8.44 14.03 -6.62
CA ILE A 26 -9.71 13.80 -5.93
C ILE A 26 -10.38 12.51 -6.42
N GLU A 27 -10.47 12.33 -7.74
CA GLU A 27 -11.06 11.11 -8.33
C GLU A 27 -10.25 9.86 -7.98
N THR A 28 -8.92 9.98 -7.96
CA THR A 28 -8.00 8.89 -7.61
C THR A 28 -8.18 8.44 -6.16
N GLN A 29 -8.33 9.39 -5.24
CA GLN A 29 -8.58 9.12 -3.82
C GLN A 29 -9.97 8.49 -3.60
N ALA A 30 -11.01 9.02 -4.25
CA ALA A 30 -12.36 8.48 -4.17
C ALA A 30 -12.44 7.04 -4.72
N TYR A 31 -11.71 6.76 -5.81
CA TYR A 31 -11.59 5.42 -6.36
C TYR A 31 -10.87 4.48 -5.39
N GLY A 32 -9.76 4.93 -4.79
CA GLY A 32 -9.04 4.17 -3.77
C GLY A 32 -9.96 3.77 -2.61
N LEU A 33 -10.75 4.72 -2.11
CA LEU A 33 -11.72 4.49 -1.05
C LEU A 33 -12.85 3.52 -1.46
N TYR A 34 -13.41 3.69 -2.66
CA TYR A 34 -14.42 2.78 -3.20
C TYR A 34 -13.90 1.35 -3.31
N ALA A 35 -12.68 1.17 -3.83
CA ALA A 35 -12.02 -0.12 -3.92
C ALA A 35 -11.83 -0.79 -2.54
N LEU A 36 -11.79 0.00 -1.46
CA LEU A 36 -11.73 -0.55 -0.10
C LEU A 36 -13.02 -1.26 0.29
N TYR A 37 -14.15 -0.64 -0.02
CA TYR A 37 -15.50 -1.13 0.29
C TYR A 37 -16.00 -2.19 -0.69
N HIS A 38 -15.56 -2.12 -1.94
CA HIS A 38 -16.01 -2.98 -3.04
C HIS A 38 -14.84 -3.78 -3.64
N PRO A 39 -14.16 -4.65 -2.85
CA PRO A 39 -12.96 -5.34 -3.31
C PRO A 39 -13.18 -6.32 -4.47
N GLN A 40 -14.45 -6.68 -4.75
CA GLN A 40 -14.83 -7.52 -5.90
C GLN A 40 -14.86 -6.72 -7.21
N ASP A 41 -15.04 -5.40 -7.11
CA ASP A 41 -15.14 -4.51 -8.26
C ASP A 41 -13.76 -3.91 -8.55
N LYS A 42 -12.85 -4.76 -9.06
CA LYS A 42 -11.44 -4.40 -9.29
C LYS A 42 -11.24 -3.35 -10.39
N ASN A 43 -12.23 -3.17 -11.27
CA ASN A 43 -12.11 -2.32 -12.44
C ASN A 43 -13.46 -1.76 -12.92
N PRO A 44 -14.19 -0.97 -12.09
CA PRO A 44 -15.42 -0.36 -12.53
C PRO A 44 -15.15 0.65 -13.63
N ASN A 45 -16.07 0.70 -14.60
CA ASN A 45 -16.15 1.84 -15.50
C ASN A 45 -16.66 3.08 -14.73
N ASN A 46 -16.40 4.28 -15.25
CA ASN A 46 -16.70 5.54 -14.56
C ASN A 46 -18.21 5.66 -14.20
N ALA A 47 -19.11 5.27 -15.12
CA ALA A 47 -20.54 5.32 -14.88
C ALA A 47 -21.01 4.43 -13.71
N THR A 48 -20.44 3.22 -13.61
CA THR A 48 -20.75 2.26 -12.54
C THR A 48 -20.15 2.73 -11.21
N PHE A 49 -18.92 3.22 -11.25
CA PHE A 49 -18.25 3.83 -10.08
C PHE A 49 -19.09 4.98 -9.50
N VAL A 50 -19.46 5.98 -10.30
CA VAL A 50 -20.23 7.14 -9.81
C VAL A 50 -21.58 6.71 -9.23
N LYS A 51 -22.27 5.77 -9.89
CA LYS A 51 -23.55 5.25 -9.41
C LYS A 51 -23.42 4.55 -8.05
N ASN A 52 -22.46 3.64 -7.93
CA ASN A 52 -22.29 2.83 -6.72
C ASN A 52 -21.70 3.65 -5.58
N TYR A 53 -20.71 4.50 -5.87
CA TYR A 53 -20.14 5.42 -4.90
C TYR A 53 -21.20 6.35 -4.32
N ALA A 54 -22.11 6.90 -5.13
CA ALA A 54 -23.22 7.71 -4.62
C ALA A 54 -24.23 6.89 -3.80
N ALA A 55 -24.46 5.62 -4.15
CA ALA A 55 -25.38 4.73 -3.44
C ALA A 55 -24.91 4.41 -2.01
N ASP A 56 -23.59 4.35 -1.78
CA ASP A 56 -22.98 4.10 -0.47
C ASP A 56 -23.34 5.18 0.59
N TYR A 57 -23.69 6.38 0.14
CA TYR A 57 -24.09 7.49 1.02
C TYR A 57 -25.61 7.64 1.14
N ALA A 58 -26.41 6.78 0.50
CA ALA A 58 -27.86 6.91 0.52
C ALA A 58 -28.43 6.92 1.94
N ASP A 59 -27.86 6.13 2.85
CA ASP A 59 -28.31 6.06 4.25
C ASP A 59 -28.00 7.34 5.04
N LEU A 60 -26.87 8.00 4.78
CA LEU A 60 -26.52 9.28 5.39
C LEU A 60 -27.57 10.36 5.09
N PHE A 61 -28.06 10.40 3.84
CA PHE A 61 -29.05 11.38 3.39
C PHE A 61 -30.51 11.00 3.73
N LYS A 62 -30.78 9.76 4.15
CA LYS A 62 -32.09 9.38 4.71
C LYS A 62 -32.31 10.00 6.09
N THR A 63 -31.26 10.03 6.92
CA THR A 63 -31.33 10.55 8.29
C THR A 63 -31.18 12.08 8.33
N GLN A 64 -30.38 12.66 7.42
CA GLN A 64 -30.12 14.10 7.40
C GLN A 64 -30.31 14.68 5.99
N LYS A 65 -31.27 15.61 5.85
CA LYS A 65 -31.52 16.30 4.57
C LYS A 65 -30.36 17.19 4.12
N GLN A 66 -29.57 17.68 5.08
CA GLN A 66 -28.35 18.45 4.85
C GLN A 66 -27.28 17.91 5.78
N VAL A 67 -26.10 17.64 5.22
CA VAL A 67 -24.96 17.07 5.93
C VAL A 67 -23.84 18.08 5.86
N ASN A 68 -23.32 18.49 7.02
CA ASN A 68 -22.12 19.33 7.08
C ASN A 68 -20.84 18.49 6.96
N GLN A 69 -19.71 19.15 6.75
CA GLN A 69 -18.43 18.46 6.58
C GLN A 69 -18.08 17.54 7.76
N GLN A 70 -18.32 17.98 9.00
CA GLN A 70 -18.02 17.19 10.19
C GLN A 70 -18.86 15.91 10.28
N GLN A 71 -20.15 16.01 9.96
CA GLN A 71 -21.08 14.86 9.94
C GLN A 71 -20.71 13.86 8.86
N TYR A 72 -20.33 14.35 7.68
CA TYR A 72 -19.83 13.51 6.60
C TYR A 72 -18.55 12.77 6.99
N VAL A 73 -17.58 13.48 7.57
CA VAL A 73 -16.31 12.89 8.03
C VAL A 73 -16.56 11.83 9.11
N GLN A 74 -17.45 12.11 10.08
CA GLN A 74 -17.80 11.13 11.12
C GLN A 74 -18.45 9.88 10.54
N TYR A 75 -19.34 10.03 9.55
CA TYR A 75 -19.98 8.90 8.87
C TYR A 75 -18.94 8.04 8.14
N GLU A 76 -18.02 8.66 7.39
CA GLU A 76 -16.97 7.93 6.68
C GLU A 76 -15.97 7.25 7.62
N GLN A 77 -15.59 7.92 8.71
CA GLN A 77 -14.74 7.29 9.75
C GLN A 77 -15.42 6.04 10.32
N ALA A 78 -16.71 6.13 10.69
CA ALA A 78 -17.46 5.01 11.23
C ALA A 78 -17.57 3.83 10.24
N ARG A 79 -17.67 4.13 8.94
CA ARG A 79 -17.68 3.10 7.87
C ARG A 79 -16.32 2.49 7.61
N LEU A 80 -15.23 3.25 7.74
CA LEU A 80 -13.88 2.76 7.46
C LEU A 80 -13.31 1.88 8.55
N GLU A 81 -13.53 2.20 9.82
CA GLU A 81 -12.94 1.45 10.94
C GLU A 81 -13.07 -0.08 10.82
N PRO A 82 -14.26 -0.67 10.52
CA PRO A 82 -14.37 -2.11 10.36
C PRO A 82 -13.56 -2.64 9.16
N VAL A 83 -13.50 -1.89 8.06
CA VAL A 83 -12.74 -2.27 6.85
C VAL A 83 -11.24 -2.23 7.11
N LEU A 84 -10.76 -1.20 7.80
CA LEU A 84 -9.36 -1.06 8.22
C LEU A 84 -8.96 -2.20 9.14
N LYS A 85 -9.79 -2.51 10.13
CA LYS A 85 -9.55 -3.63 11.06
C LYS A 85 -9.46 -4.96 10.31
N GLN A 86 -10.41 -5.24 9.41
CA GLN A 86 -10.40 -6.47 8.62
C GLN A 86 -9.14 -6.56 7.73
N ARG A 87 -8.73 -5.46 7.08
CA ARG A 87 -7.52 -5.44 6.25
C ARG A 87 -6.27 -5.67 7.07
N ARG A 88 -6.17 -5.02 8.24
CA ARG A 88 -5.07 -5.26 9.19
C ARG A 88 -4.99 -6.74 9.54
N GLU A 89 -6.09 -7.36 9.96
CA GLU A 89 -6.13 -8.79 10.30
C GLU A 89 -5.69 -9.68 9.14
N MET A 90 -6.12 -9.37 7.91
CA MET A 90 -5.69 -10.10 6.72
C MET A 90 -4.21 -9.90 6.40
N SER A 91 -3.68 -8.68 6.54
CA SER A 91 -2.27 -8.38 6.37
C SER A 91 -1.40 -9.11 7.40
N LEU A 92 -1.86 -9.22 8.65
CA LEU A 92 -1.18 -10.01 9.69
C LEU A 92 -1.16 -11.50 9.35
N LYS A 93 -2.29 -12.07 8.91
CA LYS A 93 -2.33 -13.46 8.42
C LYS A 93 -1.34 -13.68 7.26
N GLN A 94 -1.20 -12.71 6.37
CA GLN A 94 -0.22 -12.78 5.28
C GLN A 94 1.22 -12.70 5.80
N ALA A 95 1.51 -11.99 6.89
CA ALA A 95 2.84 -11.96 7.50
C ALA A 95 3.26 -13.35 7.99
N HIS A 96 2.36 -14.09 8.67
CA HIS A 96 2.62 -15.48 9.07
C HIS A 96 2.90 -16.39 7.85
N VAL A 97 2.13 -16.26 6.77
CA VAL A 97 2.37 -17.01 5.53
C VAL A 97 3.73 -16.66 4.93
N ARG A 98 4.09 -15.37 4.90
CA ARG A 98 5.40 -14.92 4.41
C ARG A 98 6.54 -15.45 5.25
N PHE A 99 6.41 -15.47 6.58
CA PHE A 99 7.38 -16.10 7.46
C PHE A 99 7.64 -17.56 7.07
N GLY A 100 6.57 -18.35 6.90
CA GLY A 100 6.68 -19.74 6.46
C GLY A 100 7.28 -19.93 5.06
N VAL A 101 7.19 -18.93 4.17
CA VAL A 101 7.85 -18.96 2.85
C VAL A 101 9.33 -18.62 2.95
N LEU A 102 9.71 -17.71 3.85
CA LEU A 102 11.10 -17.29 4.08
C LEU A 102 11.90 -18.36 4.85
N ASN A 103 11.25 -19.05 5.79
CA ASN A 103 11.81 -20.16 6.55
C ASN A 103 11.86 -21.43 5.67
N THR A 104 12.86 -21.51 4.82
CA THR A 104 12.94 -22.54 3.77
C THR A 104 13.31 -23.91 4.30
N ASN A 105 14.17 -23.95 5.32
CA ASN A 105 14.63 -25.17 5.98
C ASN A 105 13.67 -25.66 7.09
N LYS A 106 12.64 -24.86 7.44
CA LYS A 106 11.59 -25.15 8.42
C LYS A 106 12.13 -25.38 9.84
N ASP A 107 13.05 -24.55 10.28
CA ASP A 107 13.63 -24.59 11.63
C ASP A 107 13.09 -23.49 12.57
N ASP A 108 11.87 -23.02 12.30
CA ASP A 108 11.15 -21.97 13.03
C ASP A 108 11.87 -20.63 13.20
N LYS A 109 12.85 -20.34 12.33
CA LYS A 109 13.53 -19.05 12.27
C LYS A 109 13.91 -18.70 10.84
N ILE A 110 14.26 -17.44 10.62
CA ILE A 110 14.80 -16.97 9.33
C ILE A 110 16.22 -16.50 9.56
N THR A 111 17.16 -17.15 8.91
CA THR A 111 18.57 -16.71 8.94
C THR A 111 18.80 -15.52 8.00
N LEU A 112 19.88 -14.76 8.22
CA LEU A 112 20.26 -13.68 7.31
C LEU A 112 20.43 -14.16 5.86
N LYS A 113 20.96 -15.39 5.68
CA LYS A 113 21.12 -16.01 4.36
C LYS A 113 19.77 -16.20 3.66
N GLU A 114 18.80 -16.80 4.34
CA GLU A 114 17.46 -17.00 3.77
C GLU A 114 16.76 -15.67 3.48
N TYR A 115 16.90 -14.71 4.38
CA TYR A 115 16.37 -13.37 4.21
C TYR A 115 16.95 -12.66 2.99
N GLN A 116 18.25 -12.80 2.73
CA GLN A 116 18.93 -12.19 1.58
C GLN A 116 18.69 -12.94 0.28
N GLU A 117 18.57 -14.27 0.29
CA GLU A 117 18.25 -15.05 -0.90
C GLU A 117 16.92 -14.64 -1.53
N ILE A 118 15.93 -14.35 -0.69
CA ILE A 118 14.62 -13.86 -1.15
C ILE A 118 14.75 -12.44 -1.69
N GLY A 119 15.58 -11.60 -1.07
CA GLY A 119 15.95 -10.30 -1.60
C GLY A 119 16.55 -10.40 -3.00
N LEU A 120 17.55 -11.26 -3.19
CA LEU A 120 18.18 -11.47 -4.50
C LEU A 120 17.16 -11.89 -5.56
N LYS A 121 16.23 -12.80 -5.22
CA LYS A 121 15.13 -13.19 -6.12
C LYS A 121 14.25 -12.00 -6.48
N THR A 122 13.90 -11.14 -5.53
CA THR A 122 13.14 -9.92 -5.79
C THR A 122 13.92 -8.94 -6.67
N PHE A 123 15.22 -8.71 -6.40
CA PHE A 123 16.05 -7.83 -7.22
C PHE A 123 16.09 -8.29 -8.68
N ASN A 124 16.33 -9.58 -8.91
CA ASN A 124 16.36 -10.19 -10.25
C ASN A 124 15.01 -10.14 -10.98
N GLN A 125 13.88 -9.90 -10.27
CA GLN A 125 12.59 -9.68 -10.93
C GLN A 125 12.51 -8.29 -11.57
N PHE A 126 13.20 -7.30 -11.01
CA PHE A 126 13.22 -5.91 -11.49
C PHE A 126 14.42 -5.64 -12.42
N ASP A 127 15.56 -6.29 -12.21
CA ASP A 127 16.75 -6.23 -13.09
C ASP A 127 16.52 -7.08 -14.35
N LYS A 128 15.98 -6.47 -15.41
CA LYS A 128 15.54 -7.18 -16.62
C LYS A 128 16.70 -7.55 -17.53
N ASN A 129 17.71 -6.69 -17.59
CA ASN A 129 18.90 -6.92 -18.40
C ASN A 129 19.99 -7.73 -17.66
N GLN A 130 19.80 -8.00 -16.35
CA GLN A 130 20.67 -8.80 -15.50
C GLN A 130 22.08 -8.22 -15.35
N ASP A 131 22.19 -6.90 -15.35
CA ASP A 131 23.48 -6.20 -15.23
C ASP A 131 23.86 -5.88 -13.78
N GLY A 132 22.99 -6.20 -12.81
CA GLY A 132 23.19 -5.95 -11.39
C GLY A 132 22.77 -4.54 -10.93
N ILE A 133 22.12 -3.77 -11.80
CA ILE A 133 21.69 -2.39 -11.56
C ILE A 133 20.27 -2.19 -12.11
N ILE A 134 19.32 -1.88 -11.23
CA ILE A 134 17.96 -1.52 -11.66
C ILE A 134 17.95 -0.05 -12.08
N THR A 135 17.58 0.20 -13.32
CA THR A 135 17.54 1.53 -13.94
C THR A 135 16.18 1.84 -14.57
N ALA A 136 16.02 3.06 -15.08
CA ALA A 136 14.85 3.43 -15.87
C ALA A 136 14.73 2.63 -17.19
N GLU A 137 15.78 1.96 -17.66
CA GLU A 137 15.71 1.10 -18.84
C GLU A 137 14.99 -0.21 -18.53
N ASP A 138 15.20 -0.78 -17.34
CA ASP A 138 14.45 -1.94 -16.86
C ASP A 138 12.95 -1.65 -16.78
N ALA A 139 12.58 -0.45 -16.32
CA ALA A 139 11.19 0.00 -16.30
C ALA A 139 10.53 0.05 -17.70
N LYS A 140 11.30 0.25 -18.77
CA LYS A 140 10.78 0.20 -20.15
C LYS A 140 10.58 -1.23 -20.64
N ASN A 141 11.37 -2.17 -20.13
CA ASN A 141 11.32 -3.59 -20.46
C ASN A 141 10.34 -4.37 -19.56
N GLU A 142 9.79 -3.73 -18.53
CA GLU A 142 8.69 -4.25 -17.75
C GLU A 142 7.40 -4.27 -18.57
N ALA A 143 6.68 -5.40 -18.51
CA ALA A 143 5.31 -5.43 -19.00
C ALA A 143 4.50 -4.36 -18.28
N THR A 144 3.67 -3.60 -19.00
CA THR A 144 2.82 -2.55 -18.43
C THR A 144 1.87 -3.16 -17.38
N ALA A 145 2.29 -3.13 -16.12
CA ALA A 145 1.47 -3.52 -14.99
C ALA A 145 0.34 -2.48 -14.87
N THR A 146 -0.86 -2.84 -15.32
CA THR A 146 -2.04 -1.96 -15.33
C THR A 146 -2.79 -1.93 -13.99
N GLY A 147 -2.12 -2.35 -12.90
CA GLY A 147 -2.67 -2.39 -11.56
C GLY A 147 -1.58 -2.46 -10.50
N THR A 148 -1.95 -2.17 -9.27
CA THR A 148 -1.09 -2.30 -8.10
C THR A 148 -0.93 -3.76 -7.70
N HIS A 149 0.00 -4.05 -6.80
CA HIS A 149 0.20 -5.40 -6.25
C HIS A 149 -1.11 -6.03 -5.72
N ASP A 150 -2.06 -5.20 -5.28
CA ASP A 150 -3.34 -5.63 -4.74
C ASP A 150 -4.42 -5.84 -5.82
N GLY A 151 -4.06 -5.67 -7.09
CA GLY A 151 -4.93 -5.86 -8.25
C GLY A 151 -5.92 -4.72 -8.51
N PHE A 152 -5.75 -3.57 -7.85
CA PHE A 152 -6.57 -2.38 -8.05
C PHE A 152 -5.89 -1.40 -9.03
N LYS A 153 -6.67 -0.56 -9.72
CA LYS A 153 -6.13 0.47 -10.62
C LYS A 153 -5.29 1.54 -9.91
N VAL A 154 -5.52 1.73 -8.62
CA VAL A 154 -4.91 2.79 -7.80
C VAL A 154 -4.33 2.15 -6.55
N LYS A 155 -3.19 2.68 -6.09
CA LYS A 155 -2.57 2.27 -4.82
C LYS A 155 -3.42 2.82 -3.69
N SER A 156 -3.94 1.94 -2.85
CA SER A 156 -4.57 2.41 -1.63
C SER A 156 -3.47 3.03 -0.74
N PRO A 157 -3.72 4.19 -0.11
CA PRO A 157 -2.81 4.73 0.89
C PRO A 157 -2.66 3.82 2.13
N LEU A 158 -3.45 2.75 2.21
CA LEU A 158 -3.39 1.74 3.27
C LEU A 158 -2.57 0.51 2.88
N SER A 159 -2.22 0.36 1.60
CA SER A 159 -1.44 -0.78 1.13
C SER A 159 0.02 -0.59 1.54
N MET A 160 0.62 -1.62 2.12
CA MET A 160 2.04 -1.57 2.52
C MET A 160 2.91 -1.07 1.36
N PRO A 161 3.88 -0.16 1.62
CA PRO A 161 4.77 0.32 0.59
C PRO A 161 5.62 -0.83 0.07
N MET A 162 5.24 -1.34 -1.09
CA MET A 162 6.02 -2.27 -1.90
C MET A 162 6.16 -1.67 -3.29
N ALA A 163 7.32 -1.91 -3.90
CA ALA A 163 7.58 -1.50 -5.27
C ALA A 163 6.74 -2.37 -6.22
N ALA A 164 5.88 -1.74 -7.02
CA ALA A 164 5.09 -2.43 -8.04
C ALA A 164 5.82 -2.54 -9.39
N ASN A 165 6.83 -1.71 -9.61
CA ASN A 165 7.58 -1.57 -10.86
C ASN A 165 8.99 -1.04 -10.55
N ALA A 166 9.90 -1.10 -11.52
CA ALA A 166 11.29 -0.67 -11.36
C ALA A 166 11.42 0.81 -10.96
N ASN A 167 10.54 1.70 -11.44
CA ASN A 167 10.58 3.12 -11.05
C ASN A 167 10.26 3.31 -9.56
N GLU A 168 9.25 2.61 -9.04
CA GLU A 168 8.95 2.59 -7.60
C GLU A 168 10.08 1.93 -6.80
N PHE A 169 10.70 0.89 -7.34
CA PHE A 169 11.86 0.24 -6.71
C PHE A 169 13.01 1.23 -6.55
N ILE A 170 13.29 2.02 -7.59
CA ILE A 170 14.31 3.08 -7.55
C ILE A 170 13.94 4.14 -6.51
N GLN A 171 12.69 4.61 -6.48
CA GLN A 171 12.25 5.60 -5.49
C GLN A 171 12.40 5.12 -4.05
N MET A 172 12.22 3.82 -3.79
CA MET A 172 12.29 3.26 -2.44
C MET A 172 13.73 2.99 -1.97
N TYR A 173 14.61 2.52 -2.87
CA TYR A 173 15.92 1.99 -2.47
C TYR A 173 17.12 2.76 -3.00
N ALA A 174 16.93 3.79 -3.84
CA ALA A 174 18.05 4.58 -4.35
C ALA A 174 18.66 5.45 -3.25
N ASN A 175 19.95 5.22 -2.99
CA ASN A 175 20.73 6.07 -2.11
C ASN A 175 21.05 7.42 -2.78
N ASN A 176 20.99 8.51 -2.01
CA ASN A 176 21.49 9.84 -2.41
C ASN A 176 20.88 10.42 -3.71
N ASN A 177 19.56 10.26 -3.93
CA ASN A 177 18.85 10.76 -5.11
C ASN A 177 19.38 10.21 -6.46
N LYS A 178 20.01 9.03 -6.43
CA LYS A 178 20.35 8.32 -7.67
C LYS A 178 19.07 7.91 -8.40
N ASN A 179 19.15 7.81 -9.71
CA ASN A 179 18.09 7.29 -10.58
C ASN A 179 18.27 5.80 -10.89
N TYR A 180 19.04 5.08 -10.08
CA TYR A 180 19.32 3.66 -10.20
C TYR A 180 19.53 3.05 -8.80
N VAL A 181 19.38 1.73 -8.71
CA VAL A 181 19.64 0.94 -7.50
C VAL A 181 20.57 -0.21 -7.84
N THR A 182 21.71 -0.28 -7.16
CA THR A 182 22.61 -1.43 -7.30
C THR A 182 22.13 -2.57 -6.39
N LEU A 183 22.53 -3.81 -6.72
CA LEU A 183 22.29 -4.95 -5.82
C LEU A 183 22.82 -4.68 -4.40
N GLY A 184 24.02 -4.07 -4.29
CA GLY A 184 24.62 -3.71 -3.00
C GLY A 184 23.78 -2.72 -2.19
N ASP A 185 23.24 -1.67 -2.82
CA ASP A 185 22.36 -0.70 -2.16
C ASP A 185 21.11 -1.40 -1.59
N TYR A 186 20.50 -2.27 -2.38
CA TYR A 186 19.30 -3.00 -1.99
C TYR A 186 19.57 -4.01 -0.85
N LEU A 187 20.61 -4.83 -0.96
CA LEU A 187 20.95 -5.82 0.07
C LEU A 187 21.36 -5.13 1.40
N THR A 188 22.03 -3.98 1.32
CA THR A 188 22.37 -3.17 2.51
C THR A 188 21.12 -2.70 3.24
N HIS A 189 20.11 -2.22 2.50
CA HIS A 189 18.84 -1.83 3.12
C HIS A 189 18.16 -3.04 3.78
N ARG A 190 18.22 -4.21 3.14
CA ARG A 190 17.69 -5.45 3.73
C ARG A 190 18.44 -5.86 4.99
N ASP A 191 19.77 -5.78 5.02
CA ASP A 191 20.57 -6.05 6.22
C ASP A 191 20.13 -5.15 7.38
N GLN A 192 19.97 -3.85 7.11
CA GLN A 192 19.48 -2.90 8.11
C GLN A 192 18.12 -3.30 8.68
N GLN A 193 17.18 -3.67 7.81
CA GLN A 193 15.86 -4.15 8.27
C GLN A 193 15.98 -5.43 9.10
N PHE A 194 16.80 -6.40 8.66
CA PHE A 194 17.03 -7.63 9.40
C PHE A 194 17.53 -7.36 10.82
N PHE A 195 18.57 -6.53 10.97
CA PHE A 195 19.14 -6.21 12.30
C PHE A 195 18.23 -5.33 13.16
N LEU A 196 17.30 -4.58 12.56
CA LEU A 196 16.27 -3.85 13.30
C LEU A 196 15.17 -4.80 13.82
N THR A 197 14.83 -5.84 13.05
CA THR A 197 13.86 -6.86 13.44
C THR A 197 14.43 -7.86 14.46
N ASP A 198 15.72 -8.18 14.38
CA ASP A 198 16.45 -9.04 15.33
C ASP A 198 16.66 -8.31 16.67
N THR A 199 15.62 -8.32 17.50
CA THR A 199 15.59 -7.57 18.77
C THR A 199 16.47 -8.22 19.82
N ASN A 200 16.55 -9.55 19.82
CA ASN A 200 17.33 -10.32 20.77
C ASN A 200 18.81 -10.48 20.36
N LYS A 201 19.16 -10.10 19.11
CA LYS A 201 20.50 -10.10 18.53
C LYS A 201 21.11 -11.50 18.39
N ASP A 202 20.28 -12.49 18.09
CA ASP A 202 20.70 -13.87 17.89
C ASP A 202 21.05 -14.22 16.42
N LEU A 203 21.01 -13.21 15.53
CA LEU A 203 21.28 -13.31 14.10
C LEU A 203 20.28 -14.18 13.33
N SER A 204 19.10 -14.39 13.91
CA SER A 204 17.95 -15.04 13.30
C SER A 204 16.69 -14.22 13.60
N LEU A 205 15.66 -14.36 12.77
CA LEU A 205 14.35 -13.77 13.05
C LEU A 205 13.39 -14.88 13.47
N SER A 206 12.84 -14.77 14.67
CA SER A 206 11.69 -15.56 15.09
C SER A 206 10.41 -15.10 14.37
N GLU A 207 9.38 -15.94 14.38
CA GLU A 207 8.08 -15.56 13.81
C GLU A 207 7.50 -14.32 14.52
N ASP A 208 7.63 -14.27 15.84
CA ASP A 208 7.13 -13.16 16.66
C ASP A 208 7.86 -11.84 16.33
N GLU A 209 9.17 -11.86 16.11
CA GLU A 209 9.93 -10.68 15.68
C GLU A 209 9.54 -10.23 14.28
N TYR A 210 9.45 -11.18 13.34
CA TYR A 210 9.08 -10.88 11.96
C TYR A 210 7.66 -10.30 11.86
N VAL A 211 6.69 -10.94 12.50
CA VAL A 211 5.30 -10.49 12.51
C VAL A 211 5.15 -9.21 13.33
N GLY A 212 5.89 -9.08 14.43
CA GLY A 212 5.92 -7.89 15.28
C GLY A 212 6.38 -6.64 14.51
N GLU A 213 7.53 -6.69 13.84
CA GLU A 213 8.01 -5.59 12.99
C GLU A 213 6.99 -5.26 11.90
N PHE A 214 6.51 -6.27 11.18
CA PHE A 214 5.56 -6.05 10.10
C PHE A 214 4.28 -5.37 10.60
N THR A 215 3.78 -5.79 11.76
CA THR A 215 2.60 -5.20 12.41
C THR A 215 2.85 -3.74 12.74
N GLN A 216 4.00 -3.44 13.36
CA GLN A 216 4.36 -2.07 13.71
C GLN A 216 4.44 -1.18 12.47
N ARG A 217 5.14 -1.62 11.43
CA ARG A 217 5.26 -0.85 10.18
C ARG A 217 3.92 -0.65 9.49
N TYR A 218 3.03 -1.65 9.54
CA TYR A 218 1.66 -1.53 9.04
C TYR A 218 0.87 -0.47 9.80
N ASP A 219 0.93 -0.50 11.14
CA ASP A 219 0.21 0.44 11.99
C ASP A 219 0.74 1.87 11.86
N GLU A 220 2.05 2.04 11.74
CA GLU A 220 2.69 3.33 11.47
C GLU A 220 2.27 3.88 10.10
N HIS A 221 2.23 3.03 9.07
CA HIS A 221 1.77 3.42 7.74
C HIS A 221 0.29 3.84 7.76
N LEU A 222 -0.55 3.06 8.45
CA LEU A 222 -1.97 3.38 8.64
C LEU A 222 -2.15 4.70 9.40
N ALA A 223 -1.33 4.95 10.43
CA ALA A 223 -1.36 6.19 11.19
C ALA A 223 -0.92 7.40 10.36
N GLN A 224 0.05 7.23 9.46
CA GLN A 224 0.46 8.27 8.51
C GLN A 224 -0.64 8.55 7.48
N ALA A 225 -1.29 7.51 6.95
CA ALA A 225 -2.40 7.66 6.01
C ALA A 225 -3.65 8.34 6.61
N ARG A 226 -3.78 8.34 7.95
CA ARG A 226 -4.86 9.01 8.68
C ARG A 226 -4.62 10.50 8.96
N LYS A 227 -3.38 10.99 8.83
CA LYS A 227 -3.01 12.40 9.08
C LYS A 227 -3.35 13.26 7.88
#